data_AF-A0A926T795-F1
#
_entry.id   AF-A0A926T795-F1
#
_cell.length_a   1.000
_cell.length_b   1.000
_cell.length_c   1.000
_cell.angle_alpha   90.00
_cell.angle_beta   90.00
_cell.angle_gamma   90.00
#
_symmetry.space_group_name_H-M   'P 1'
#
loop_
_entity.id
_entity.type
_entity.pdbx_description
1 polymer ?
#
loop_
_entity_poly.entity_id
_entity_poly.type
_entity_poly.pdbx_seq_one_letter_code
_entity_poly.pdbx_strand_id
1 'polypeptide(L)'
;MKRQLSQRNLITVLLSTNLITMWLFKNLYKKLRRAGQDENFLHGLENLEVVVSKILSVGMIIVILASLWNLGLFLFLELLTTPPDNFGKDLFKVFGLFLNVLIALEILENITAYLKKHVIQVELVIVTSIIAVARKIIILDLEKIEGIQIIGLAVAVFSLSISYWIIRSQNAKKYD
;
A
#
# COMPACT_ATOMS: atom_id res chain seq x y z
N MET A 1 30.64 -6.91 59.35
CA MET A 1 31.34 -6.29 58.20
C MET A 1 31.50 -7.21 56.96
N LYS A 2 30.63 -8.22 56.72
CA LYS A 2 30.74 -9.16 55.57
C LYS A 2 29.57 -9.15 54.58
N ARG A 3 28.51 -8.34 54.79
CA ARG A 3 27.33 -8.30 53.88
C ARG A 3 27.43 -7.27 52.75
N GLN A 4 28.29 -6.24 52.85
CA GLN A 4 28.41 -5.19 51.81
C GLN A 4 29.39 -5.51 50.67
N LEU A 5 30.32 -6.46 50.85
CA LEU A 5 31.28 -6.86 49.82
C LEU A 5 30.65 -7.79 48.75
N SER A 6 29.55 -8.48 49.08
CA SER A 6 28.87 -9.39 48.14
C SER A 6 28.05 -8.64 47.07
N GLN A 7 27.41 -7.52 47.43
CA GLN A 7 26.59 -6.76 46.47
C GLN A 7 27.41 -6.01 45.42
N ARG A 8 28.63 -5.58 45.76
CA ARG A 8 29.53 -4.91 44.80
C ARG A 8 29.98 -5.83 43.67
N ASN A 9 30.23 -7.11 43.96
CA ASN A 9 30.58 -8.11 42.96
C ASN A 9 29.39 -8.49 42.06
N LEU A 10 28.17 -8.46 42.59
CA LEU A 10 26.95 -8.69 41.81
C LEU A 10 26.71 -7.58 40.77
N ILE A 11 26.92 -6.31 41.14
CA ILE A 11 26.72 -5.17 40.24
C ILE A 11 27.78 -5.12 39.13
N THR A 12 29.05 -5.42 39.43
CA THR A 12 30.10 -5.53 38.40
C THR A 12 29.90 -6.72 37.46
N VAL A 13 29.37 -7.85 37.95
CA VAL A 13 29.00 -9.00 37.11
C VAL A 13 27.79 -8.67 36.23
N LEU A 14 26.77 -7.96 36.74
CA LEU A 14 25.59 -7.50 35.98
C LEU A 14 25.90 -6.46 34.90
N LEU A 15 26.87 -5.57 35.14
CA LEU A 15 27.33 -4.60 34.14
C LEU A 15 28.18 -5.28 33.05
N SER A 16 29.02 -6.25 33.43
CA SER A 16 29.82 -7.05 32.49
C SER A 16 28.94 -7.86 31.53
N THR A 17 27.90 -8.53 32.02
CA THR A 17 26.99 -9.33 31.18
C THR A 17 26.17 -8.48 30.22
N ASN A 18 25.70 -7.29 30.62
CA ASN A 18 24.98 -6.36 29.73
C ASN A 18 25.88 -5.73 28.64
N LEU A 19 27.15 -5.45 28.94
CA LEU A 19 28.09 -4.92 27.94
C LEU A 19 28.51 -6.00 26.94
N ILE A 20 28.68 -7.24 27.39
CA ILE A 20 29.01 -8.39 26.54
C ILE A 20 27.82 -8.74 25.64
N THR A 21 26.59 -8.74 26.15
CA THR A 21 25.39 -8.96 25.31
C THR A 21 25.20 -7.84 24.30
N MET A 22 25.44 -6.58 24.66
CA MET A 22 25.35 -5.44 23.75
C MET A 22 26.46 -5.46 22.67
N TRP A 23 27.68 -5.87 23.03
CA TRP A 23 28.79 -6.06 22.08
C TRP A 23 28.55 -7.25 21.14
N LEU A 24 28.08 -8.39 21.68
CA LEU A 24 27.69 -9.58 20.91
C LEU A 24 26.54 -9.27 19.95
N PHE A 25 25.51 -8.55 20.39
CA PHE A 25 24.38 -8.17 19.55
C PHE A 25 24.79 -7.21 18.43
N LYS A 26 25.70 -6.26 18.73
CA LYS A 26 26.24 -5.32 17.75
C LYS A 26 27.10 -6.04 16.71
N ASN A 27 27.90 -7.03 17.12
CA ASN A 27 28.68 -7.86 16.20
C ASN A 27 27.81 -8.85 15.42
N LEU A 28 26.75 -9.40 16.02
CA LEU A 28 25.81 -10.32 15.38
C LEU A 28 24.95 -9.59 14.33
N TYR A 29 24.48 -8.38 14.62
CA TYR A 29 23.81 -7.50 13.65
C TYR A 29 24.74 -7.16 12.47
N LYS A 30 26.02 -6.87 12.74
CA LYS A 30 27.03 -6.62 11.68
C LYS A 30 27.38 -7.87 10.87
N LYS A 31 27.31 -9.05 11.46
CA LYS A 31 27.62 -10.34 10.81
C LYS A 31 26.44 -10.88 10.00
N LEU A 32 25.20 -10.72 10.48
CA LEU A 32 23.97 -10.97 9.72
C LEU A 32 23.84 -10.02 8.52
N ARG A 33 24.21 -8.74 8.68
CA ARG A 33 24.23 -7.77 7.58
C ARG A 33 25.29 -8.06 6.50
N ARG A 34 26.36 -8.77 6.86
CA ARG A 34 27.44 -9.17 5.92
C ARG A 34 27.20 -10.51 5.23
N ALA A 35 26.32 -11.36 5.78
CA ALA A 35 25.99 -12.67 5.21
C ALA A 35 24.90 -12.63 4.12
N GLY A 36 24.27 -11.46 3.89
CA GLY A 36 23.31 -11.24 2.79
C GLY A 36 23.90 -10.56 1.56
N GLN A 37 25.22 -10.44 1.47
CA GLN A 37 25.95 -9.68 0.44
C GLN A 37 26.52 -10.57 -0.68
N ASP A 38 25.76 -11.53 -1.19
CA ASP A 38 26.04 -11.94 -2.56
C ASP A 38 25.53 -10.80 -3.45
N GLU A 39 26.37 -9.78 -3.68
CA GLU A 39 26.01 -8.59 -4.48
C GLU A 39 25.46 -8.98 -5.85
N ASN A 40 25.95 -10.08 -6.43
CA ASN A 40 25.44 -10.70 -7.65
C ASN A 40 23.99 -11.20 -7.52
N PHE A 41 23.60 -11.72 -6.37
CA PHE A 41 22.22 -12.16 -6.10
C PHE A 41 21.28 -10.95 -5.99
N LEU A 42 21.71 -9.89 -5.29
CA LEU A 42 20.92 -8.66 -5.17
C LEU A 42 20.71 -7.98 -6.53
N HIS A 43 21.76 -7.89 -7.36
CA HIS A 43 21.63 -7.38 -8.74
C HIS A 43 20.74 -8.26 -9.63
N GLY A 44 20.76 -9.58 -9.44
CA GLY A 44 19.81 -10.48 -10.10
C GLY A 44 18.37 -10.17 -9.71
N LEU A 45 18.12 -9.94 -8.42
CA LEU A 45 16.80 -9.62 -7.89
C LEU A 45 16.27 -8.28 -8.42
N GLU A 46 17.10 -7.23 -8.40
CA GLU A 46 16.74 -5.90 -8.94
C GLU A 46 16.33 -5.98 -10.43
N ASN A 47 17.08 -6.74 -11.24
CA ASN A 47 16.76 -6.94 -12.65
C ASN A 47 15.44 -7.70 -12.84
N LEU A 48 15.19 -8.74 -12.02
CA LEU A 48 13.93 -9.47 -12.04
C LEU A 48 12.76 -8.57 -11.67
N GLU A 49 12.89 -7.73 -10.64
CA GLU A 49 11.85 -6.78 -10.23
C GLU A 49 11.46 -5.82 -11.38
N VAL A 50 12.45 -5.33 -12.14
CA VAL A 50 12.22 -4.46 -13.30
C VAL A 50 11.51 -5.22 -14.44
N VAL A 51 11.92 -6.47 -14.72
CA VAL A 51 11.28 -7.31 -15.73
C VAL A 51 9.82 -7.59 -15.37
N VAL A 52 9.57 -7.99 -14.13
CA VAL A 52 8.21 -8.22 -13.61
C VAL A 52 7.36 -6.95 -13.71
N SER A 53 7.89 -5.80 -13.30
CA SER A 53 7.18 -4.52 -13.38
C SER A 53 6.83 -4.12 -14.81
N LYS A 54 7.71 -4.40 -15.79
CA LYS A 54 7.40 -4.16 -17.21
C LYS A 54 6.27 -5.06 -17.71
N ILE A 55 6.29 -6.34 -17.35
CA ILE A 55 5.23 -7.29 -17.70
C ILE A 55 3.89 -6.84 -17.10
N LEU A 56 3.90 -6.46 -15.81
CA LEU A 56 2.72 -5.93 -15.13
C LEU A 56 2.18 -4.66 -15.79
N SER A 57 3.06 -3.74 -16.19
CA SER A 57 2.67 -2.50 -16.88
C SER A 57 1.97 -2.79 -18.22
N VAL A 58 2.52 -3.69 -19.04
CA VAL A 58 1.90 -4.11 -20.30
C VAL A 58 0.55 -4.79 -20.06
N GLY A 59 0.49 -5.69 -19.06
CA GLY A 59 -0.76 -6.32 -18.65
C GLY A 59 -1.83 -5.30 -18.26
N MET A 60 -1.46 -4.27 -17.50
CA MET A 60 -2.41 -3.22 -17.10
C MET A 60 -2.89 -2.37 -18.27
N ILE A 61 -2.05 -2.08 -19.27
CA ILE A 61 -2.49 -1.40 -20.49
C ILE A 61 -3.59 -2.22 -21.20
N ILE A 62 -3.43 -3.54 -21.29
CA ILE A 62 -4.45 -4.43 -21.87
C ILE A 62 -5.75 -4.37 -21.07
N VAL A 63 -5.67 -4.43 -19.74
CA VAL A 63 -6.85 -4.33 -18.86
C VAL A 63 -7.57 -2.99 -19.02
N ILE A 64 -6.82 -1.89 -19.15
CA ILE A 64 -7.39 -0.55 -19.39
C ILE A 64 -8.14 -0.52 -20.72
N LEU A 65 -7.53 -1.01 -21.80
CA LEU A 65 -8.17 -1.05 -23.13
C LEU A 65 -9.44 -1.91 -23.12
N ALA A 66 -9.38 -3.09 -22.51
CA ALA A 66 -10.55 -3.96 -22.36
C ALA A 66 -11.67 -3.30 -21.53
N SER A 67 -11.30 -2.60 -20.46
CA SER A 67 -12.26 -1.88 -19.59
C SER A 67 -12.91 -0.71 -20.31
N LEU A 68 -12.15 0.07 -21.09
CA LEU A 68 -12.65 1.15 -21.93
C LEU A 68 -13.61 0.63 -23.01
N TRP A 69 -13.24 -0.48 -23.65
CA TRP A 69 -14.09 -1.13 -24.64
C TRP A 69 -15.43 -1.57 -24.03
N ASN A 70 -15.38 -2.26 -22.89
CA ASN A 70 -16.58 -2.70 -22.18
C ASN A 70 -17.45 -1.52 -21.72
N LEU A 71 -16.84 -0.45 -21.19
CA LEU A 71 -17.56 0.76 -20.80
C LEU A 71 -18.24 1.43 -22.00
N GLY A 72 -17.54 1.54 -23.14
CA GLY A 72 -18.08 2.13 -24.36
C GLY A 72 -19.26 1.35 -24.92
N LEU A 73 -19.15 0.02 -24.98
CA LEU A 73 -20.25 -0.85 -25.39
C LEU A 73 -21.46 -0.75 -24.45
N PHE A 74 -21.21 -0.78 -23.14
CA PHE A 74 -22.26 -0.67 -22.14
C PHE A 74 -23.02 0.66 -22.28
N LEU A 75 -22.30 1.79 -22.36
CA LEU A 75 -22.89 3.11 -22.55
C LEU A 75 -23.69 3.22 -23.85
N PHE A 76 -23.14 2.68 -24.95
CA PHE A 76 -23.81 2.73 -26.25
C PHE A 76 -25.13 1.95 -26.24
N LEU A 77 -25.15 0.75 -25.67
CA LEU A 77 -26.37 -0.06 -25.55
C LEU A 77 -27.39 0.60 -24.62
N GLU A 78 -26.96 1.04 -23.44
CA GLU A 78 -27.83 1.65 -22.43
C GLU A 78 -28.51 2.93 -22.96
N LEU A 79 -27.79 3.76 -23.73
CA LEU A 79 -28.35 4.96 -24.37
C LEU A 79 -29.44 4.67 -25.41
N LEU A 80 -29.39 3.50 -26.07
CA LEU A 80 -30.34 3.13 -27.11
C LEU A 80 -31.55 2.37 -26.57
N THR A 81 -31.41 1.66 -25.45
CA THR A 81 -32.44 0.71 -24.98
C THR A 81 -33.20 1.14 -23.74
N THR A 82 -32.70 2.10 -22.95
CA THR A 82 -33.23 2.33 -21.60
C THR A 82 -34.41 3.32 -21.57
N PRO A 83 -35.61 2.90 -21.10
CA PRO A 83 -36.73 3.80 -20.89
C PRO A 83 -36.48 4.78 -19.72
N PRO A 84 -37.10 5.97 -19.70
CA PRO A 84 -36.81 7.03 -18.72
C PRO A 84 -36.98 6.65 -17.24
N ASP A 85 -37.77 5.62 -16.93
CA ASP A 85 -38.24 5.32 -15.56
C ASP A 85 -37.21 4.55 -14.68
N ASN A 86 -36.11 4.04 -15.25
CA ASN A 86 -35.09 3.26 -14.53
C ASN A 86 -33.71 3.94 -14.37
N PHE A 87 -33.61 5.21 -14.77
CA PHE A 87 -32.35 5.94 -14.95
C PHE A 87 -31.40 5.92 -13.72
N GLY A 88 -31.93 5.90 -12.50
CA GLY A 88 -31.13 5.94 -11.27
C GLY A 88 -30.31 4.67 -10.99
N LYS A 89 -30.87 3.47 -11.24
CA LYS A 89 -30.16 2.20 -10.99
C LYS A 89 -29.06 1.97 -12.03
N ASP A 90 -29.29 2.42 -13.25
CA ASP A 90 -28.31 2.26 -14.34
C ASP A 90 -27.16 3.27 -14.20
N LEU A 91 -27.41 4.45 -13.60
CA LEU A 91 -26.36 5.42 -13.30
C LEU A 91 -25.29 4.88 -12.32
N PHE A 92 -25.68 4.17 -11.26
CA PHE A 92 -24.72 3.55 -10.34
C PHE A 92 -23.88 2.46 -11.01
N LYS A 93 -24.45 1.70 -11.94
CA LYS A 93 -23.70 0.71 -12.74
C LYS A 93 -22.67 1.40 -13.63
N VAL A 94 -23.08 2.47 -14.31
CA VAL A 94 -22.18 3.29 -15.15
C VAL A 94 -21.02 3.84 -14.32
N PHE A 95 -21.29 4.46 -13.17
CA PHE A 95 -20.23 4.91 -12.27
C PHE A 95 -19.32 3.77 -11.83
N GLY A 96 -19.88 2.59 -11.52
CA GLY A 96 -19.11 1.39 -11.24
C GLY A 96 -18.09 1.07 -12.36
N LEU A 97 -18.52 1.12 -13.62
CA LEU A 97 -17.64 0.86 -14.77
C LEU A 97 -16.58 1.95 -14.97
N PHE A 98 -16.94 3.23 -14.84
CA PHE A 98 -15.97 4.34 -14.90
C PHE A 98 -14.90 4.20 -13.80
N LEU A 99 -15.33 3.89 -12.58
CA LEU A 99 -14.43 3.75 -11.45
C LEU A 99 -13.52 2.51 -11.59
N ASN A 100 -13.93 1.45 -12.32
CA ASN A 100 -13.03 0.35 -12.68
C ASN A 100 -11.87 0.83 -13.57
N VAL A 101 -12.16 1.69 -14.55
CA VAL A 101 -11.13 2.27 -15.43
C VAL A 101 -10.16 3.13 -14.63
N LEU A 102 -10.66 3.96 -13.69
CA LEU A 102 -9.81 4.79 -12.84
C LEU A 102 -8.86 3.96 -11.97
N ILE A 103 -9.33 2.87 -11.35
CA ILE A 103 -8.43 1.97 -10.59
C ILE A 103 -7.35 1.37 -11.50
N ALA A 104 -7.70 0.97 -12.72
CA ALA A 104 -6.73 0.40 -13.64
C ALA A 104 -5.63 1.42 -14.01
N LEU A 105 -6.01 2.69 -14.19
CA LEU A 105 -5.07 3.79 -14.42
C LEU A 105 -4.19 4.07 -13.19
N GLU A 106 -4.78 4.08 -11.99
CA GLU A 106 -4.04 4.28 -10.72
C GLU A 106 -3.00 3.18 -10.48
N ILE A 107 -3.35 1.92 -10.75
CA ILE A 107 -2.42 0.80 -10.63
C ILE A 107 -1.27 0.95 -11.65
N LEU A 108 -1.59 1.33 -12.89
CA LEU A 108 -0.56 1.60 -13.91
C LEU A 108 0.36 2.75 -13.48
N GLU A 109 -0.17 3.80 -12.86
CA GLU A 109 0.62 4.91 -12.32
C GLU A 109 1.56 4.44 -11.20
N ASN A 110 1.06 3.62 -10.26
CA ASN A 110 1.87 2.99 -9.20
C ASN A 110 3.03 2.16 -9.77
N ILE A 111 2.76 1.32 -10.78
CA ILE A 111 3.80 0.50 -11.44
C ILE A 111 4.80 1.40 -12.17
N THR A 112 4.33 2.42 -12.88
CA THR A 112 5.18 3.34 -13.64
C THR A 112 6.06 4.19 -12.70
N ALA A 113 5.50 4.61 -11.56
CA ALA A 113 6.20 5.31 -10.49
C ALA A 113 7.36 4.48 -9.95
N TYR A 114 7.15 3.17 -9.76
CA TYR A 114 8.20 2.23 -9.39
C TYR A 114 9.26 2.09 -10.49
N LEU A 115 8.86 1.90 -11.75
CA LEU A 115 9.79 1.81 -12.89
C LEU A 115 10.67 3.06 -13.07
N LYS A 116 10.17 4.25 -12.71
CA LYS A 116 10.91 5.52 -12.83
C LYS A 116 11.92 5.77 -11.72
N LYS A 117 11.57 5.42 -10.47
CA LYS A 117 12.38 5.76 -9.30
C LYS A 117 13.06 4.56 -8.64
N HIS A 118 12.79 3.33 -9.11
CA HIS A 118 13.22 2.06 -8.51
C HIS A 118 12.87 1.95 -7.02
N VAL A 119 11.85 2.68 -6.57
CA VAL A 119 11.40 2.72 -5.18
C VAL A 119 9.88 2.81 -5.18
N ILE A 120 9.25 2.01 -4.32
CA ILE A 120 7.80 2.05 -4.10
C ILE A 120 7.46 3.37 -3.39
N GLN A 121 6.65 4.20 -4.05
CA GLN A 121 6.17 5.46 -3.48
C GLN A 121 5.02 5.17 -2.52
N VAL A 122 5.33 4.95 -1.24
CA VAL A 122 4.34 4.58 -0.20
C VAL A 122 3.19 5.59 -0.12
N GLU A 123 3.48 6.88 -0.34
CA GLU A 123 2.45 7.93 -0.40
C GLU A 123 1.40 7.66 -1.49
N LEU A 124 1.83 7.26 -2.70
CA LEU A 124 0.94 6.94 -3.81
C LEU A 124 0.08 5.69 -3.49
N VAL A 125 0.69 4.65 -2.90
CA VAL A 125 0.00 3.42 -2.51
C VAL A 125 -1.13 3.71 -1.51
N ILE A 126 -0.90 4.57 -0.52
CA ILE A 126 -1.92 4.92 0.48
C ILE A 126 -3.03 5.75 -0.15
N VAL A 127 -2.69 6.71 -1.02
CA VAL A 127 -3.69 7.49 -1.76
C VAL A 127 -4.60 6.56 -2.58
N THR A 128 -4.03 5.59 -3.30
CA THR A 128 -4.82 4.61 -4.06
C THR A 128 -5.70 3.73 -3.15
N SER A 129 -5.25 3.44 -1.93
CA SER A 129 -6.06 2.70 -0.96
C SER A 129 -7.25 3.52 -0.47
N ILE A 130 -7.07 4.82 -0.21
CA ILE A 130 -8.15 5.74 0.17
C ILE A 130 -9.19 5.84 -0.96
N ILE A 131 -8.72 6.02 -2.21
CA ILE A 131 -9.61 6.12 -3.37
C ILE A 131 -10.40 4.81 -3.58
N ALA A 132 -9.75 3.65 -3.43
CA ALA A 132 -10.42 2.35 -3.55
C ALA A 132 -11.55 2.18 -2.52
N VAL A 133 -11.36 2.63 -1.28
CA VAL A 133 -12.41 2.60 -0.26
C VAL A 133 -13.50 3.63 -0.55
N ALA A 134 -13.13 4.85 -0.93
CA ALA A 134 -14.06 5.92 -1.31
C ALA A 134 -14.98 5.49 -2.46
N ARG A 135 -14.42 4.81 -3.47
CA ARG A 135 -15.18 4.22 -4.56
C ARG A 135 -16.28 3.27 -4.07
N LYS A 136 -15.95 2.41 -3.10
CA LYS A 136 -16.90 1.44 -2.55
C LYS A 136 -18.04 2.13 -1.79
N ILE A 137 -17.79 3.30 -1.21
CA ILE A 137 -18.82 4.18 -0.62
C ILE A 137 -19.74 4.75 -1.71
N ILE A 138 -19.17 5.25 -2.82
CA ILE A 138 -19.94 5.92 -3.90
C ILE A 138 -20.96 4.97 -4.55
N ILE A 139 -20.62 3.69 -4.70
CA ILE A 139 -21.48 2.68 -5.36
C ILE A 139 -22.40 1.97 -4.34
N LEU A 140 -22.29 2.30 -3.05
CA LEU A 140 -23.00 1.60 -1.98
C LEU A 140 -24.51 1.87 -2.03
N ASP A 141 -25.30 0.81 -2.01
CA ASP A 141 -26.75 0.88 -1.85
C ASP A 141 -27.12 0.76 -0.37
N LEU A 142 -27.40 1.90 0.26
CA LEU A 142 -27.65 2.00 1.70
C LEU A 142 -28.89 1.23 2.17
N GLU A 143 -29.82 0.90 1.27
CA GLU A 143 -31.01 0.13 1.62
C GLU A 143 -30.72 -1.35 1.88
N LYS A 144 -29.58 -1.86 1.37
CA LYS A 144 -29.21 -3.28 1.43
C LYS A 144 -28.08 -3.59 2.41
N ILE A 145 -27.55 -2.57 3.07
CA ILE A 145 -26.30 -2.66 3.83
C ILE A 145 -26.58 -2.49 5.32
N GLU A 146 -26.06 -3.40 6.13
CA GLU A 146 -26.15 -3.28 7.59
C GLU A 146 -25.29 -2.11 8.10
N GLY A 147 -25.78 -1.40 9.11
CA GLY A 147 -25.07 -0.24 9.70
C GLY A 147 -23.66 -0.56 10.19
N ILE A 148 -23.39 -1.81 10.60
CA ILE A 148 -22.05 -2.25 11.00
C ILE A 148 -21.02 -2.17 9.85
N GLN A 149 -21.46 -2.43 8.62
CA GLN A 149 -20.58 -2.36 7.45
C GLN A 149 -20.19 -0.90 7.14
N ILE A 150 -21.14 0.03 7.31
CA ILE A 150 -20.90 1.47 7.14
C ILE A 150 -19.90 1.97 8.19
N ILE A 151 -20.05 1.54 9.45
CA ILE A 151 -19.10 1.88 10.52
C ILE A 151 -17.71 1.32 10.20
N GLY A 152 -17.62 0.06 9.76
CA GLY A 152 -16.34 -0.54 9.35
C GLY A 152 -15.65 0.24 8.23
N LEU A 153 -16.43 0.72 7.26
CA LEU A 153 -15.94 1.55 6.15
C LEU A 153 -15.44 2.91 6.63
N ALA A 154 -16.17 3.56 7.55
CA ALA A 154 -15.75 4.82 8.16
C ALA A 154 -14.44 4.68 8.95
N VAL A 155 -14.31 3.62 9.76
CA VAL A 155 -13.07 3.32 10.51
C VAL A 155 -11.90 3.04 9.56
N ALA A 156 -12.14 2.33 8.45
CA ALA A 156 -11.11 2.08 7.44
C ALA A 156 -10.61 3.38 6.79
N VAL A 157 -11.54 4.25 6.34
CA VAL A 157 -11.18 5.57 5.77
C VAL A 157 -10.44 6.43 6.79
N PHE A 158 -10.89 6.46 8.04
CA PHE A 158 -10.24 7.21 9.11
C PHE A 158 -8.80 6.72 9.37
N SER A 159 -8.62 5.40 9.45
CA SER A 159 -7.28 4.79 9.64
C SER A 159 -6.34 5.09 8.50
N LEU A 160 -6.81 4.99 7.25
CA LEU A 160 -6.01 5.31 6.07
C LEU A 160 -5.66 6.81 6.00
N SER A 161 -6.60 7.68 6.37
CA SER A 161 -6.38 9.13 6.41
C SER A 161 -5.31 9.51 7.43
N ILE A 162 -5.31 8.88 8.61
CA ILE A 162 -4.25 9.04 9.61
C ILE A 162 -2.90 8.55 9.06
N SER A 163 -2.86 7.38 8.42
CA SER A 163 -1.64 6.85 7.82
C SER A 163 -1.04 7.82 6.78
N TYR A 164 -1.89 8.36 5.90
CA TYR A 164 -1.49 9.38 4.93
C TYR A 164 -0.93 10.63 5.61
N TRP A 165 -1.62 11.15 6.64
CA TRP A 165 -1.17 12.34 7.36
C TRP A 165 0.19 12.16 8.03
N ILE A 166 0.43 11.00 8.67
CA ILE A 166 1.71 10.69 9.32
C ILE A 166 2.85 10.67 8.29
N ILE A 167 2.67 9.95 7.18
CA ILE A 167 3.70 9.80 6.15
C ILE A 167 4.00 11.13 5.48
N ARG A 168 2.95 11.90 5.15
CA ARG A 168 3.09 13.24 4.58
C ARG A 168 3.85 14.18 5.50
N SER A 169 3.55 14.14 6.80
CA SER A 169 4.20 14.98 7.81
C SER A 169 5.67 14.63 8.01
N GLN A 170 6.04 13.36 7.91
CA GLN A 170 7.44 12.92 7.97
C GLN A 170 8.24 13.32 6.73
N ASN A 171 7.63 13.26 5.55
CA ASN A 171 8.26 13.69 4.30
C ASN A 171 8.47 15.21 4.24
N ALA A 172 7.52 16.01 4.78
CA ALA A 172 7.62 17.47 4.82
C ALA A 172 8.80 17.97 5.67
N LYS A 173 9.08 17.30 6.79
CA LYS A 173 10.20 17.64 7.69
C LYS A 173 11.60 17.38 7.13
N LYS A 174 11.72 16.76 5.95
CA LYS A 174 13.01 16.39 5.35
C LYS A 174 13.67 17.55 4.58
N TYR A 175 13.01 18.71 4.50
CA TYR A 175 13.47 19.89 3.76
C TYR A 175 13.58 21.18 4.62
N ASP A 176 13.38 21.08 5.93
CA ASP A 176 13.69 22.12 6.93
C ASP A 176 14.86 21.66 7.82
#